data_AF-A0A977L0M4-F1
#
_entry.id   AF-A0A977L0M4-F1
#
_cell.length_a   1.000
_cell.length_b   1.000
_cell.length_c   1.000
_cell.angle_alpha   90.00
_cell.angle_beta   90.00
_cell.angle_gamma   90.00
#
_symmetry.space_group_name_H-M   'P 1'
#
loop_
_entity.id
_entity.type
_entity.pdbx_description
1 polymer ?
#
loop_
_entity_poly.entity_id
_entity_poly.type
_entity_poly.pdbx_seq_one_letter_code
_entity_poly.pdbx_strand_id
1 'polypeptide(L)'
;MSGMAGKEVKNDLLENHGRKVALSYIQRLSEAVGSVVQAKEEAWSYAPPKEDSQIATVGIGLDGTCMLMCEDGYREAMVGTVSLYDSEGERQHTIYLGAAPEYGKKSFLERLEREIERAKKRYPEATLVGIADGAESNWKFLEKQTEEQILDFYHASGYLGALAEALHPNTVSKQKEWLTENCRELKHEKGKAGELLNLMKEVKEEKSHSKNLTEKLQAAITYYENHQHQMDYAEYIEKKYPIGSGVTEAACKTLVKQRLCCSGMRWKEKGAGIILSLRALVLTKERWSQFWAKLDQYGFPVEP
;
A
#
# COMPACT_ATOMS: atom_id res chain seq x y z
N MET A 1 -22.13 -3.38 1.48
CA MET A 1 -22.25 -4.26 0.28
C MET A 1 -20.96 -4.42 -0.55
N SER A 2 -19.91 -3.61 -0.41
CA SER A 2 -18.69 -3.70 -1.26
C SER A 2 -17.86 -4.98 -1.08
N GLY A 3 -18.10 -5.77 -0.02
CA GLY A 3 -17.40 -7.02 0.28
C GLY A 3 -18.02 -8.28 -0.33
N MET A 4 -19.28 -8.24 -0.76
CA MET A 4 -20.01 -9.42 -1.22
C MET A 4 -19.80 -9.72 -2.72
N ALA A 5 -19.75 -11.00 -3.07
CA ALA A 5 -19.89 -11.46 -4.44
C ALA A 5 -21.34 -11.25 -4.94
N GLY A 6 -21.53 -11.10 -6.25
CA GLY A 6 -22.86 -10.82 -6.81
C GLY A 6 -23.91 -11.89 -6.48
N LYS A 7 -23.50 -13.16 -6.31
CA LYS A 7 -24.40 -14.24 -5.85
C LYS A 7 -24.84 -14.04 -4.40
N GLU A 8 -23.93 -13.60 -3.53
CA GLU A 8 -24.23 -13.31 -2.13
C GLU A 8 -25.16 -12.10 -2.02
N VAL A 9 -24.92 -11.03 -2.78
CA VAL A 9 -25.84 -9.88 -2.86
C VAL A 9 -27.23 -10.31 -3.35
N LYS A 10 -27.31 -11.20 -4.34
CA LYS A 10 -28.58 -11.74 -4.84
C LYS A 10 -29.35 -12.49 -3.75
N ASN A 11 -28.65 -13.33 -3.00
CA ASN A 11 -29.24 -14.13 -1.92
C ASN A 11 -29.66 -13.23 -0.76
N ASP A 12 -28.81 -12.29 -0.35
CA ASP A 12 -29.10 -11.31 0.70
C ASP A 12 -30.34 -10.46 0.38
N LEU A 13 -30.45 -9.93 -0.84
CA LEU A 13 -31.63 -9.19 -1.29
C LEU A 13 -32.90 -10.02 -1.26
N LEU A 14 -32.81 -11.32 -1.55
CA LEU A 14 -33.94 -12.22 -1.50
C LEU A 14 -34.33 -12.57 -0.06
N GLU A 15 -33.36 -12.98 0.75
CA GLU A 15 -33.55 -13.54 2.10
C GLU A 15 -33.91 -12.46 3.11
N ASN A 16 -33.23 -11.30 3.07
CA ASN A 16 -33.41 -10.24 4.06
C ASN A 16 -34.39 -9.15 3.61
N HIS A 17 -34.65 -9.03 2.31
CA HIS A 17 -35.49 -7.95 1.76
C HIS A 17 -36.63 -8.42 0.84
N GLY A 18 -36.77 -9.73 0.59
CA GLY A 18 -37.81 -10.28 -0.29
C GLY A 18 -37.69 -9.86 -1.76
N ARG A 19 -36.54 -9.29 -2.16
CA ARG A 19 -36.32 -8.72 -3.50
C ARG A 19 -35.63 -9.72 -4.41
N LYS A 20 -36.38 -10.27 -5.37
CA LYS A 20 -35.83 -11.09 -6.45
C LYS A 20 -35.16 -10.20 -7.50
N VAL A 21 -33.84 -10.32 -7.62
CA VAL A 21 -33.05 -9.63 -8.65
C VAL A 21 -32.22 -10.64 -9.45
N ALA A 22 -32.00 -10.35 -10.73
CA ALA A 22 -31.11 -11.15 -11.56
C ALA A 22 -29.64 -10.85 -11.22
N LEU A 23 -28.78 -11.86 -11.26
CA LEU A 23 -27.33 -11.66 -11.06
C LEU A 23 -26.76 -10.69 -12.10
N SER A 24 -27.21 -10.80 -13.36
CA SER A 24 -26.83 -9.90 -14.45
C SER A 24 -27.28 -8.46 -14.22
N TYR A 25 -28.36 -8.24 -13.47
CA TYR A 25 -28.78 -6.88 -13.09
C TYR A 25 -27.80 -6.27 -12.08
N ILE A 26 -27.41 -7.03 -11.03
CA ILE A 26 -26.41 -6.58 -10.04
C ILE A 26 -25.07 -6.26 -10.73
N GLN A 27 -24.63 -7.12 -11.65
CA GLN A 27 -23.40 -6.92 -12.41
C GLN A 27 -23.47 -5.66 -13.27
N ARG A 28 -24.52 -5.51 -14.09
CA ARG A 28 -24.70 -4.31 -14.94
C ARG A 28 -24.80 -3.02 -14.13
N LEU A 29 -25.48 -3.05 -12.98
CA LEU A 29 -25.56 -1.88 -12.09
C LEU A 29 -24.17 -1.52 -11.52
N SER A 30 -23.42 -2.52 -11.06
CA SER A 30 -22.06 -2.31 -10.55
C SER A 30 -21.14 -1.76 -11.65
N GLU A 31 -21.27 -2.27 -12.87
CA GLU A 31 -20.51 -1.79 -14.02
C GLU A 31 -20.90 -0.36 -14.39
N ALA A 32 -22.18 -0.01 -14.41
CA ALA A 32 -22.65 1.33 -14.72
C ALA A 32 -22.14 2.35 -13.69
N VAL A 33 -22.32 2.08 -12.39
CA VAL A 33 -21.85 2.97 -11.33
C VAL A 33 -20.31 3.06 -11.35
N GLY A 34 -19.62 1.94 -11.51
CA GLY A 34 -18.16 1.92 -11.60
C GLY A 34 -17.61 2.69 -12.79
N SER A 35 -18.28 2.63 -13.94
CA SER A 35 -17.89 3.41 -15.13
C SER A 35 -18.02 4.91 -14.88
N VAL A 36 -19.07 5.35 -14.16
CA VAL A 36 -19.20 6.75 -13.74
C VAL A 36 -18.11 7.15 -12.76
N VAL A 37 -17.78 6.29 -11.78
CA VAL A 37 -16.68 6.55 -10.84
C VAL A 37 -15.37 6.77 -11.60
N GLN A 38 -15.02 5.87 -12.53
CA GLN A 38 -13.80 5.99 -13.34
C GLN A 38 -13.81 7.24 -14.21
N ALA A 39 -14.92 7.53 -14.90
CA ALA A 39 -15.05 8.69 -15.77
C ALA A 39 -14.98 10.03 -15.00
N LYS A 40 -15.42 10.06 -13.74
CA LYS A 40 -15.43 11.27 -12.92
C LYS A 40 -14.22 11.40 -12.00
N GLU A 41 -13.38 10.39 -11.87
CA GLU A 41 -12.22 10.39 -10.96
C GLU A 41 -11.27 11.58 -11.20
N GLU A 42 -11.09 11.96 -12.46
CA GLU A 42 -10.20 13.07 -12.84
C GLU A 42 -10.80 14.44 -12.50
N ALA A 43 -12.11 14.59 -12.69
CA ALA A 43 -12.82 15.87 -12.55
C ALA A 43 -13.35 16.11 -11.12
N TRP A 44 -13.70 15.05 -10.40
CA TRP A 44 -14.23 15.15 -9.04
C TRP A 44 -13.12 15.00 -8.02
N SER A 45 -13.05 15.96 -7.11
CA SER A 45 -12.30 15.85 -5.87
C SER A 45 -13.25 15.66 -4.69
N TYR A 46 -12.73 14.98 -3.67
CA TYR A 46 -13.44 14.71 -2.43
C TYR A 46 -12.67 15.33 -1.28
N ALA A 47 -13.39 15.92 -0.33
CA ALA A 47 -12.78 16.43 0.88
C ALA A 47 -12.45 15.26 1.81
N PRO A 48 -11.30 15.26 2.48
CA PRO A 48 -11.11 14.42 3.66
C PRO A 48 -12.12 14.81 4.76
N PRO A 49 -12.39 13.91 5.72
CA PRO A 49 -13.15 14.22 6.92
C PRO A 49 -12.62 15.48 7.59
N LYS A 50 -13.51 16.22 8.27
CA LYS A 50 -13.08 17.36 9.10
C LYS A 50 -12.00 16.88 10.07
N GLU A 51 -10.82 17.48 9.97
CA GLU A 51 -9.68 17.12 10.79
C GLU A 51 -9.76 17.84 12.13
N ASP A 52 -9.56 17.09 13.23
CA ASP A 52 -9.51 17.66 14.58
C ASP A 52 -8.14 18.29 14.88
N SER A 53 -7.12 17.93 14.11
CA SER A 53 -5.73 18.36 14.24
C SER A 53 -5.18 18.85 12.89
N GLN A 54 -4.18 19.74 12.94
CA GLN A 54 -3.43 20.15 11.74
C GLN A 54 -2.64 18.96 11.18
N ILE A 55 -2.73 18.75 9.88
CA ILE A 55 -1.90 17.75 9.19
C ILE A 55 -0.48 18.28 9.06
N ALA A 56 0.48 17.53 9.61
CA ALA A 56 1.90 17.86 9.60
C ALA A 56 2.69 17.02 8.58
N THR A 57 2.17 15.85 8.20
CA THR A 57 2.85 14.94 7.26
C THR A 57 1.86 14.26 6.34
N VAL A 58 2.23 14.16 5.06
CA VAL A 58 1.52 13.36 4.06
C VAL A 58 2.41 12.18 3.66
N GLY A 59 2.05 10.99 4.13
CA GLY A 59 2.71 9.73 3.78
C GLY A 59 2.19 9.18 2.46
N ILE A 60 3.09 8.88 1.53
CA ILE A 60 2.80 8.39 0.20
C ILE A 60 3.40 7.00 0.05
N GLY A 61 2.58 6.04 -0.37
CA GLY A 61 3.03 4.67 -0.62
C GLY A 61 2.40 4.10 -1.88
N LEU A 62 3.12 3.19 -2.53
CA LEU A 62 2.63 2.41 -3.65
C LEU A 62 3.22 1.01 -3.60
N ASP A 63 2.42 0.02 -3.98
CA ASP A 63 2.83 -1.38 -4.03
C ASP A 63 1.97 -2.15 -5.04
N GLY A 64 2.46 -3.32 -5.46
CA GLY A 64 1.81 -4.20 -6.39
C GLY A 64 1.49 -5.56 -5.77
N THR A 65 0.41 -6.19 -6.23
CA THR A 65 0.19 -7.58 -5.88
C THR A 65 -0.49 -8.38 -6.99
N CYS A 66 -0.08 -9.64 -7.14
CA CYS A 66 -0.56 -10.49 -8.22
C CYS A 66 -2.05 -10.87 -8.06
N MET A 67 -2.77 -10.85 -9.16
CA MET A 67 -4.14 -11.36 -9.31
C MET A 67 -4.26 -12.16 -10.61
N LEU A 68 -5.23 -13.08 -10.66
CA LEU A 68 -5.44 -13.95 -11.82
C LEU A 68 -6.33 -13.27 -12.86
N MET A 69 -5.78 -13.01 -14.04
CA MET A 69 -6.46 -12.48 -15.21
C MET A 69 -6.97 -13.61 -16.09
N CYS A 70 -8.08 -13.39 -16.78
CA CYS A 70 -8.66 -14.38 -17.71
C CYS A 70 -7.74 -14.68 -18.91
N GLU A 71 -7.02 -13.67 -19.40
CA GLU A 71 -6.29 -13.73 -20.67
C GLU A 71 -4.77 -13.91 -20.46
N ASP A 72 -4.22 -13.29 -19.41
CA ASP A 72 -2.77 -13.21 -19.22
C ASP A 72 -2.22 -14.01 -18.02
N GLY A 73 -3.06 -14.80 -17.35
CA GLY A 73 -2.65 -15.47 -16.12
C GLY A 73 -2.39 -14.49 -14.97
N TYR A 74 -1.37 -14.76 -14.13
CA TYR A 74 -1.07 -13.90 -12.98
C TYR A 74 -0.40 -12.60 -13.42
N ARG A 75 -1.03 -11.47 -13.10
CA ARG A 75 -0.48 -10.14 -13.34
C ARG A 75 -0.62 -9.25 -12.10
N GLU A 76 0.25 -8.26 -12.02
CA GLU A 76 0.33 -7.34 -10.89
C GLU A 76 -0.72 -6.23 -10.99
N ALA A 77 -1.62 -6.16 -10.02
CA ALA A 77 -2.49 -5.02 -9.79
C ALA A 77 -1.79 -4.03 -8.85
N MET A 78 -2.01 -2.73 -9.06
CA MET A 78 -1.34 -1.68 -8.28
C MET A 78 -2.26 -1.08 -7.23
N VAL A 79 -1.66 -0.70 -6.12
CA VAL A 79 -2.29 0.02 -5.00
C VAL A 79 -1.45 1.23 -4.65
N GLY A 80 -2.13 2.35 -4.38
CA GLY A 80 -1.52 3.59 -3.91
C GLY A 80 -2.22 4.09 -2.65
N THR A 81 -1.47 4.73 -1.77
CA THR A 81 -1.99 5.34 -0.56
C THR A 81 -1.46 6.77 -0.39
N VAL A 82 -2.34 7.67 0.01
CA VAL A 82 -1.99 9.02 0.48
C VAL A 82 -2.58 9.16 1.88
N SER A 83 -1.72 9.07 2.89
CA SER A 83 -2.08 9.05 4.31
C SER A 83 -1.75 10.38 4.97
N LEU A 84 -2.68 10.90 5.76
CA LEU A 84 -2.55 12.17 6.46
C LEU A 84 -2.26 11.91 7.94
N TYR A 85 -1.20 12.53 8.45
CA TYR A 85 -0.74 12.40 9.83
C TYR A 85 -0.72 13.78 10.50
N ASP A 86 -1.14 13.82 11.77
CA ASP A 86 -1.03 15.03 12.58
C ASP A 86 0.41 15.25 13.11
N SER A 87 0.61 16.30 13.90
CA SER A 87 1.90 16.64 14.49
C SER A 87 2.44 15.62 15.50
N GLU A 88 1.60 14.72 16.01
CA GLU A 88 2.02 13.67 16.93
C GLU A 88 2.40 12.37 16.19
N GLY A 89 2.23 12.34 14.87
CA GLY A 89 2.46 11.16 14.03
C GLY A 89 1.26 10.22 14.00
N GLU A 90 0.09 10.65 14.47
CA GLU A 90 -1.13 9.85 14.45
C GLU A 90 -1.86 9.99 13.12
N ARG A 91 -2.22 8.85 12.53
CA ARG A 91 -2.84 8.80 11.21
C ARG A 91 -4.31 9.19 11.29
N GLN A 92 -4.66 10.33 10.69
CA GLN A 92 -6.02 10.88 10.68
C GLN A 92 -6.88 10.32 9.55
N HIS A 93 -6.28 10.11 8.38
CA HIS A 93 -7.02 9.69 7.19
C HIS A 93 -6.09 8.99 6.18
N THR A 94 -6.67 8.15 5.32
CA THR A 94 -5.97 7.60 4.16
C THR A 94 -6.89 7.60 2.96
N ILE A 95 -6.37 8.12 1.86
CA ILE A 95 -6.93 8.00 0.52
C ILE A 95 -6.31 6.77 -0.14
N TYR A 96 -7.18 5.91 -0.66
CA TYR A 96 -6.79 4.68 -1.34
C TYR A 96 -6.98 4.81 -2.84
N LEU A 97 -6.05 4.23 -3.60
CA LEU A 97 -6.15 4.05 -5.05
C LEU A 97 -5.89 2.58 -5.39
N GLY A 98 -6.60 2.08 -6.39
CA GLY A 98 -6.39 0.76 -6.97
C GLY A 98 -6.44 0.80 -8.49
N ALA A 99 -5.64 -0.02 -9.15
CA ALA A 99 -5.65 -0.19 -10.59
C ALA A 99 -5.50 -1.67 -10.97
N ALA A 100 -6.24 -2.07 -12.01
CA ALA A 100 -6.04 -3.36 -12.63
C ALA A 100 -4.64 -3.42 -13.27
N PRO A 101 -4.13 -4.62 -13.59
CA PRO A 101 -2.83 -4.75 -14.22
C PRO A 101 -2.72 -3.97 -15.52
N GLU A 102 -1.70 -3.11 -15.61
CA GLU A 102 -1.40 -2.26 -16.75
C GLU A 102 0.09 -2.35 -17.06
N TYR A 103 0.46 -2.47 -18.34
CA TYR A 103 1.87 -2.42 -18.73
C TYR A 103 2.43 -1.01 -18.46
N GLY A 104 3.56 -0.93 -17.76
CA GLY A 104 4.20 0.35 -17.42
C GLY A 104 3.46 1.17 -16.35
N LYS A 105 2.27 0.75 -15.90
CA LYS A 105 1.51 1.34 -14.77
C LYS A 105 1.21 2.84 -14.93
N LYS A 106 1.25 3.37 -16.16
CA LYS A 106 1.24 4.81 -16.42
C LYS A 106 -0.04 5.47 -15.90
N SER A 107 -1.20 4.92 -16.24
CA SER A 107 -2.48 5.49 -15.80
C SER A 107 -2.61 5.51 -14.28
N PHE A 108 -2.10 4.48 -13.60
CA PHE A 108 -2.09 4.41 -12.15
C PHE A 108 -1.20 5.49 -11.53
N LEU A 109 0.03 5.67 -12.03
CA LEU A 109 0.94 6.68 -11.51
C LEU A 109 0.42 8.10 -11.72
N GLU A 110 -0.17 8.40 -12.88
CA GLU A 110 -0.81 9.69 -13.15
C GLU A 110 -2.00 9.96 -12.20
N ARG A 111 -2.79 8.93 -11.87
CA ARG A 111 -3.88 9.04 -10.90
C ARG A 111 -3.36 9.31 -9.49
N LEU A 112 -2.31 8.60 -9.07
CA LEU A 112 -1.68 8.80 -7.77
C LEU A 112 -1.05 10.20 -7.66
N GLU A 113 -0.36 10.66 -8.70
CA GLU A 113 0.22 12.01 -8.77
C GLU A 113 -0.85 13.09 -8.60
N ARG A 114 -2.02 12.96 -9.24
CA ARG A 114 -3.13 13.91 -9.05
C ARG A 114 -3.61 13.97 -7.60
N GLU A 115 -3.67 12.85 -6.90
CA GLU A 115 -4.05 12.82 -5.48
C GLU A 115 -2.97 13.45 -4.59
N ILE A 116 -1.70 13.23 -4.91
CA ILE A 116 -0.56 13.89 -4.24
C ILE A 116 -0.63 15.41 -4.46
N GLU A 117 -0.86 15.88 -5.68
CA GLU A 117 -1.00 17.32 -5.99
C GLU A 117 -2.19 17.96 -5.28
N ARG A 118 -3.30 17.22 -5.13
CA ARG A 118 -4.45 17.67 -4.32
C ARG A 118 -4.06 17.78 -2.84
N ALA A 119 -3.31 16.83 -2.31
CA ALA A 119 -2.82 16.87 -0.93
C ALA A 119 -1.85 18.04 -0.69
N LYS A 120 -0.88 18.26 -1.59
CA LYS A 120 0.05 19.41 -1.55
C LYS A 120 -0.68 20.75 -1.50
N LYS A 121 -1.68 20.93 -2.36
CA LYS A 121 -2.49 22.17 -2.39
C LYS A 121 -3.33 22.36 -1.12
N ARG A 122 -3.78 21.26 -0.52
CA ARG A 122 -4.62 21.25 0.67
C ARG A 122 -3.81 21.49 1.95
N TYR A 123 -2.60 20.94 2.03
CA TYR A 123 -1.71 21.00 3.18
C TYR A 123 -0.31 21.48 2.75
N PRO A 124 -0.17 22.77 2.38
CA PRO A 124 1.08 23.30 1.85
C PRO A 124 2.26 23.27 2.84
N GLU A 125 1.95 23.23 4.14
CA GLU A 125 2.95 23.20 5.22
C GLU A 125 3.32 21.77 5.67
N ALA A 126 2.70 20.73 5.11
CA ALA A 126 2.94 19.35 5.52
C ALA A 126 4.11 18.74 4.72
N THR A 127 5.02 18.06 5.40
CA THR A 127 6.12 17.34 4.73
C THR A 127 5.58 16.13 3.97
N LEU A 128 6.04 15.94 2.73
CA LEU A 128 5.77 14.74 1.96
C LEU A 128 6.80 13.65 2.22
N VAL A 129 6.33 12.49 2.67
CA VAL A 129 7.16 11.35 3.04
C VAL A 129 6.81 10.14 2.18
N GLY A 130 7.77 9.59 1.45
CA GLY A 130 7.61 8.37 0.66
C GLY A 130 7.98 7.13 1.48
N ILE A 131 7.14 6.11 1.49
CA ILE A 131 7.36 4.88 2.26
C ILE A 131 7.19 3.65 1.37
N ALA A 132 8.23 2.82 1.27
CA ALA A 132 8.23 1.61 0.45
C ALA A 132 9.18 0.52 0.98
N ASP A 133 8.98 -0.71 0.50
CA ASP A 133 9.67 -1.94 0.91
C ASP A 133 11.08 -2.13 0.31
N GLY A 134 11.55 -1.21 -0.53
CA GLY A 134 12.83 -1.33 -1.23
C GLY A 134 12.71 -1.58 -2.74
N ALA A 135 11.52 -1.84 -3.28
CA ALA A 135 11.38 -2.07 -4.72
C ALA A 135 11.80 -0.84 -5.55
N GLU A 136 12.77 -1.01 -6.45
CA GLU A 136 13.37 0.08 -7.26
C GLU A 136 12.32 0.87 -8.06
N SER A 137 11.28 0.20 -8.57
CA SER A 137 10.19 0.86 -9.31
C SER A 137 9.39 1.83 -8.45
N ASN A 138 9.25 1.56 -7.15
CA ASN A 138 8.52 2.42 -6.24
C ASN A 138 9.33 3.68 -5.96
N TRP A 139 10.64 3.54 -5.74
CA TRP A 139 11.54 4.67 -5.50
C TRP A 139 11.64 5.63 -6.68
N LYS A 140 11.71 5.13 -7.92
CA LYS A 140 11.69 5.95 -9.15
C LYS A 140 10.51 6.92 -9.25
N PHE A 141 9.40 6.59 -8.59
CA PHE A 141 8.22 7.45 -8.50
C PHE A 141 8.26 8.32 -7.22
N LEU A 142 8.49 7.71 -6.06
CA LEU A 142 8.45 8.42 -4.76
C LEU A 142 9.47 9.55 -4.66
N GLU A 143 10.71 9.35 -5.13
CA GLU A 143 11.77 10.38 -5.09
C GLU A 143 11.38 11.67 -5.81
N LYS A 144 10.50 11.59 -6.81
CA LYS A 144 10.03 12.77 -7.57
C LYS A 144 8.89 13.50 -6.88
N GLN A 145 8.21 12.81 -5.96
CA GLN A 145 6.95 13.26 -5.37
C GLN A 145 7.10 13.63 -3.89
N THR A 146 8.18 13.22 -3.23
CA THR A 146 8.37 13.36 -1.78
C THR A 146 9.66 14.07 -1.42
N GLU A 147 9.69 14.67 -0.25
CA GLU A 147 10.85 15.36 0.29
C GLU A 147 11.78 14.40 1.05
N GLU A 148 11.19 13.39 1.68
CA GLU A 148 11.87 12.35 2.45
C GLU A 148 11.48 10.97 1.90
N GLN A 149 12.42 10.03 1.91
CA GLN A 149 12.22 8.63 1.50
C GLN A 149 12.61 7.70 2.65
N ILE A 150 11.64 6.97 3.17
CA ILE A 150 11.80 6.11 4.35
C ILE A 150 11.56 4.67 3.93
N LEU A 151 12.57 3.84 4.10
CA LEU A 151 12.43 2.41 3.87
C LEU A 151 11.49 1.81 4.91
N ASP A 152 10.70 0.83 4.52
CA ASP A 152 9.86 0.11 5.47
C ASP A 152 10.71 -0.60 6.54
N PHE A 153 10.55 -0.17 7.79
CA PHE A 153 11.28 -0.71 8.94
C PHE A 153 11.07 -2.21 9.13
N TYR A 154 9.84 -2.71 8.93
CA TYR A 154 9.54 -4.12 9.14
C TYR A 154 10.18 -4.99 8.06
N HIS A 155 10.18 -4.54 6.80
CA HIS A 155 10.93 -5.19 5.72
C HIS A 155 12.44 -5.19 6.00
N ALA A 156 13.01 -4.04 6.39
CA ALA A 156 14.42 -3.95 6.75
C ALA A 156 14.80 -4.87 7.93
N SER A 157 13.94 -4.95 8.94
CA SER A 157 14.14 -5.81 10.11
C SER A 157 14.10 -7.31 9.76
N GLY A 158 13.34 -7.70 8.72
CA GLY A 158 13.24 -9.09 8.27
C GLY A 158 14.57 -9.66 7.78
N TYR A 159 15.42 -8.82 7.19
CA TYR A 159 16.76 -9.22 6.73
C TYR A 159 17.74 -9.52 7.88
N LEU A 160 17.48 -9.01 9.09
CA LEU A 160 18.29 -9.32 10.27
C LEU A 160 18.20 -10.79 10.68
N GLY A 161 17.16 -11.51 10.24
CA GLY A 161 16.98 -12.93 10.55
C GLY A 161 18.15 -13.81 10.09
N ALA A 162 18.72 -13.52 8.92
CA ALA A 162 19.90 -14.24 8.42
C ALA A 162 21.13 -13.99 9.29
N LEU A 163 21.33 -12.75 9.75
CA LEU A 163 22.43 -12.40 10.63
C LEU A 163 22.29 -13.08 12.00
N ALA A 164 21.08 -13.08 12.58
CA ALA A 164 20.80 -13.78 13.82
C ALA A 164 21.06 -15.28 13.72
N GLU A 165 20.63 -15.93 12.63
CA GLU A 165 20.87 -17.35 12.35
C GLU A 165 22.36 -17.68 12.29
N ALA A 166 23.16 -16.80 11.67
CA ALA A 166 24.60 -16.96 11.56
C ALA A 166 25.35 -16.77 12.90
N LEU A 167 24.96 -15.76 13.70
CA LEU A 167 25.57 -15.48 15.01
C LEU A 167 25.21 -16.52 16.08
N HIS A 168 24.00 -17.09 15.99
CA HIS A 168 23.49 -18.06 16.96
C HIS A 168 22.95 -19.33 16.27
N PRO A 169 23.84 -20.17 15.71
CA PRO A 169 23.43 -21.40 15.04
C PRO A 169 22.65 -22.33 15.96
N ASN A 170 21.57 -22.93 15.46
CA ASN A 170 20.75 -23.92 16.15
C ASN A 170 20.13 -23.47 17.49
N THR A 171 20.12 -22.16 17.80
CA THR A 171 19.63 -21.64 19.08
C THR A 171 18.56 -20.57 18.89
N VAL A 172 17.33 -20.99 18.63
CA VAL A 172 16.19 -20.10 18.31
C VAL A 172 15.91 -19.05 19.39
N SER A 173 16.10 -19.37 20.68
CA SER A 173 15.90 -18.41 21.77
C SER A 173 16.86 -17.23 21.68
N LYS A 174 18.16 -17.50 21.49
CA LYS A 174 19.20 -16.48 21.32
C LYS A 174 19.01 -15.67 20.04
N GLN A 175 18.58 -16.31 18.95
CA GLN A 175 18.24 -15.59 17.71
C GLN A 175 17.13 -14.57 17.94
N LYS A 176 16.07 -14.94 18.67
CA LYS A 176 14.96 -14.02 18.98
C LYS A 176 15.36 -12.90 19.92
N GLU A 177 16.15 -13.19 20.94
CA GLU A 177 16.70 -12.19 21.86
C GLU A 177 17.53 -11.15 21.11
N TRP A 178 18.51 -11.63 20.32
CA TRP A 178 19.36 -10.78 19.48
C TRP A 178 18.55 -9.95 18.49
N LEU A 179 17.55 -10.53 17.81
CA LEU A 179 16.67 -9.79 16.89
C LEU A 179 15.86 -8.72 17.63
N THR A 180 15.35 -9.01 18.83
CA THR A 180 14.56 -8.05 19.60
C THR A 180 15.40 -6.83 19.96
N GLU A 181 16.61 -7.06 20.44
CA GLU A 181 17.56 -6.00 20.80
C GLU A 181 18.00 -5.20 19.57
N ASN A 182 18.44 -5.86 18.50
CA ASN A 182 18.96 -5.16 17.32
C ASN A 182 17.88 -4.47 16.50
N CYS A 183 16.63 -4.96 16.49
CA CYS A 183 15.49 -4.22 15.94
C CYS A 183 15.19 -2.96 16.77
N ARG A 184 15.29 -3.04 18.10
CA ARG A 184 15.12 -1.88 18.98
C ARG A 184 16.20 -0.84 18.71
N GLU A 185 17.46 -1.26 18.62
CA GLU A 185 18.59 -0.36 18.33
C GLU A 185 18.48 0.21 16.91
N LEU A 186 18.15 -0.60 15.90
CA LEU A 186 17.95 -0.13 14.53
C LEU A 186 16.89 0.97 14.47
N LYS A 187 15.84 0.84 15.29
CA LYS A 187 14.74 1.80 15.34
C LYS A 187 15.09 3.09 16.06
N HIS A 188 15.99 3.07 17.05
CA HIS A 188 16.17 4.16 18.01
C HIS A 188 17.59 4.76 18.06
N GLU A 189 18.59 4.13 17.44
CA GLU A 189 19.98 4.56 17.48
C GLU A 189 20.47 5.01 16.09
N LYS A 190 20.97 6.24 16.02
CA LYS A 190 21.53 6.80 14.77
C LYS A 190 22.76 6.00 14.34
N GLY A 191 22.86 5.69 13.05
CA GLY A 191 23.99 4.94 12.47
C GLY A 191 23.90 3.42 12.61
N LYS A 192 22.93 2.88 13.36
CA LYS A 192 22.82 1.44 13.62
C LYS A 192 22.68 0.58 12.36
N ALA A 193 22.00 1.08 11.33
CA ALA A 193 21.91 0.41 10.03
C ALA A 193 23.29 0.14 9.40
N GLY A 194 24.22 1.10 9.52
CA GLY A 194 25.59 0.95 9.03
C GLY A 194 26.42 -0.03 9.85
N GLU A 195 26.25 -0.04 11.18
CA GLU A 195 26.88 -1.03 12.05
C GLU A 195 26.43 -2.46 11.73
N LEU A 196 25.12 -2.66 11.56
CA LEU A 196 24.55 -3.94 11.18
C LEU A 196 25.05 -4.39 9.81
N LEU A 197 25.15 -3.48 8.85
CA LEU A 197 25.72 -3.79 7.53
C LEU A 197 27.17 -4.27 7.63
N ASN A 198 28.01 -3.59 8.43
CA ASN A 198 29.40 -4.01 8.64
C ASN A 198 29.47 -5.39 9.30
N LEU A 199 28.65 -5.63 10.32
CA LEU A 199 28.56 -6.91 10.99
C LEU A 199 28.12 -8.04 10.04
N MET A 200 27.15 -7.78 9.14
CA MET A 200 26.75 -8.74 8.12
C MET A 200 27.91 -9.11 7.19
N LYS A 201 28.72 -8.12 6.78
CA LYS A 201 29.90 -8.34 5.92
C LYS A 201 30.96 -9.18 6.64
N GLU A 202 31.25 -8.87 7.90
CA GLU A 202 32.20 -9.63 8.73
C GLU A 202 31.76 -11.09 8.89
N VAL A 203 30.53 -11.31 9.33
CA VAL A 203 29.99 -12.67 9.56
C VAL A 203 29.95 -13.48 8.27
N LYS A 204 29.66 -12.86 7.12
CA LYS A 204 29.62 -13.56 5.83
C LYS A 204 30.99 -14.13 5.41
N GLU A 205 32.09 -13.49 5.79
CA GLU A 205 33.44 -13.95 5.45
C GLU A 205 33.90 -15.18 6.28
N GLU A 206 33.17 -15.53 7.34
CA GLU A 206 33.43 -16.73 8.12
C GLU A 206 33.11 -18.01 7.29
N LYS A 207 34.05 -18.97 7.27
CA LYS A 207 33.97 -20.15 6.38
C LYS A 207 32.99 -21.25 6.82
N SER A 208 32.26 -21.06 7.91
CA SER A 208 31.43 -22.10 8.56
C SER A 208 29.95 -22.10 8.16
N HIS A 209 29.52 -21.21 7.27
CA HIS A 209 28.10 -21.06 6.93
C HIS A 209 27.63 -22.03 5.84
N SER A 210 26.36 -22.44 5.92
CA SER A 210 25.73 -23.19 4.83
C SER A 210 25.56 -22.30 3.60
N LYS A 211 25.55 -22.91 2.40
CA LYS A 211 25.34 -22.17 1.14
C LYS A 211 24.08 -21.29 1.18
N ASN A 212 22.97 -21.82 1.71
CA ASN A 212 21.71 -21.08 1.81
C ASN A 212 21.82 -19.86 2.74
N LEU A 213 22.52 -20.00 3.86
CA LEU A 213 22.72 -18.91 4.80
C LEU A 213 23.64 -17.83 4.21
N THR A 214 24.70 -18.21 3.50
CA THR A 214 25.57 -17.28 2.76
C THR A 214 24.79 -16.49 1.71
N GLU A 215 23.87 -17.13 0.97
CA GLU A 215 23.00 -16.46 -0.01
C GLU A 215 22.05 -15.46 0.67
N LYS A 216 21.44 -15.82 1.81
CA LYS A 216 20.58 -14.91 2.60
C LYS A 216 21.36 -13.71 3.15
N LEU A 217 22.57 -13.94 3.69
CA LEU A 217 23.45 -12.86 4.16
C LEU A 217 23.84 -11.93 3.02
N GLN A 218 24.17 -12.48 1.84
CA GLN A 218 24.47 -11.65 0.67
C GLN A 218 23.26 -10.79 0.26
N ALA A 219 22.05 -11.36 0.27
CA ALA A 219 20.83 -10.62 -0.01
C ALA A 219 20.60 -9.50 1.02
N ALA A 220 20.83 -9.76 2.32
CA ALA A 220 20.73 -8.75 3.38
C ALA A 220 21.75 -7.63 3.22
N ILE A 221 23.02 -7.95 2.92
CA ILE A 221 24.07 -6.98 2.65
C ILE A 221 23.68 -6.09 1.48
N THR A 222 23.31 -6.69 0.34
CA THR A 222 22.92 -5.92 -0.85
C THR A 222 21.69 -5.03 -0.57
N TYR A 223 20.72 -5.51 0.19
CA TYR A 223 19.56 -4.72 0.57
C TYR A 223 19.93 -3.53 1.46
N TYR A 224 20.76 -3.74 2.49
CA TYR A 224 21.23 -2.67 3.37
C TYR A 224 22.14 -1.68 2.63
N GLU A 225 23.04 -2.13 1.77
CA GLU A 225 23.89 -1.26 0.95
C GLU A 225 23.06 -0.33 0.05
N ASN A 226 22.01 -0.85 -0.58
CA ASN A 226 21.18 -0.08 -1.49
C ASN A 226 20.32 0.95 -0.74
N HIS A 227 19.92 0.68 0.50
CA HIS A 227 18.88 1.45 1.19
C HIS A 227 19.31 2.09 2.52
N GLN A 228 20.57 1.97 2.95
CA GLN A 228 21.05 2.51 4.24
C GLN A 228 20.69 3.99 4.45
N HIS A 229 20.74 4.79 3.38
CA HIS A 229 20.41 6.22 3.39
C HIS A 229 18.94 6.52 3.73
N GLN A 230 18.06 5.52 3.68
CA GLN A 230 16.61 5.59 3.96
C GLN A 230 16.25 4.94 5.31
N MET A 231 17.25 4.59 6.14
CA MET A 231 17.10 3.84 7.38
C MET A 231 17.45 4.66 8.64
N ASP A 232 17.41 5.99 8.60
CA ASP A 232 17.57 6.82 9.82
C ASP A 232 16.27 6.87 10.64
N TYR A 233 15.84 5.70 11.12
CA TYR A 233 14.58 5.53 11.85
C TYR A 233 14.53 6.36 13.13
N ALA A 234 15.66 6.54 13.80
CA ALA A 234 15.75 7.36 15.00
C ALA A 234 15.34 8.81 14.71
N GLU A 235 15.88 9.39 13.62
CA GLU A 235 15.50 10.72 13.18
C GLU A 235 14.06 10.80 12.68
N TYR A 236 13.59 9.82 11.91
CA TYR A 236 12.21 9.79 11.43
C TYR A 236 11.19 9.74 12.57
N ILE A 237 11.48 8.98 13.64
CA ILE A 237 10.63 8.93 14.84
C ILE A 237 10.65 10.27 15.59
N GLU A 238 11.80 10.92 15.69
CA GLU A 238 11.91 12.27 16.30
C GLU A 238 11.05 13.29 15.52
N LYS A 239 11.09 13.21 14.19
CA LYS A 239 10.24 14.00 13.27
C LYS A 239 8.77 13.56 13.20
N LYS A 240 8.38 12.52 13.94
CA LYS A 240 7.03 11.92 13.94
C LYS A 240 6.59 11.36 12.57
N TYR A 241 7.54 11.02 11.70
CA TYR A 241 7.25 10.44 10.41
C TYR A 241 6.85 8.96 10.54
N PRO A 242 5.94 8.49 9.68
CA PRO A 242 5.64 7.07 9.57
C PRO A 242 6.85 6.29 9.03
N ILE A 243 7.21 5.18 9.69
CA ILE A 243 8.39 4.35 9.32
C ILE A 243 8.02 3.01 8.68
N GLY A 244 6.75 2.77 8.37
CA GLY A 244 6.28 1.47 7.88
C GLY A 244 5.20 1.64 6.82
N SER A 245 5.28 0.82 5.78
CA SER A 245 4.37 0.76 4.63
C SER A 245 3.10 -0.05 4.90
N GLY A 246 2.84 -0.44 6.16
CA GLY A 246 1.69 -1.25 6.56
C GLY A 246 0.33 -0.72 6.10
N VAL A 247 0.19 0.58 5.84
CA VAL A 247 -1.02 1.16 5.21
C VAL A 247 -1.20 0.67 3.78
N THR A 248 -0.12 0.70 3.01
CA THR A 248 -0.07 0.23 1.62
C THR A 248 -0.21 -1.29 1.56
N GLU A 249 0.45 -2.06 2.42
CA GLU A 249 0.28 -3.52 2.50
C GLU A 249 -1.16 -3.91 2.86
N ALA A 250 -1.75 -3.22 3.85
CA ALA A 250 -3.15 -3.43 4.21
C ALA A 250 -4.08 -3.09 3.03
N ALA A 251 -3.75 -2.07 2.25
CA ALA A 251 -4.48 -1.72 1.03
C ALA A 251 -4.32 -2.80 -0.06
N CYS A 252 -3.13 -3.35 -0.30
CA CYS A 252 -2.92 -4.52 -1.18
C CYS A 252 -3.81 -5.70 -0.77
N LYS A 253 -3.86 -5.99 0.52
CA LYS A 253 -4.71 -7.06 1.07
C LYS A 253 -6.19 -6.77 0.90
N THR A 254 -6.63 -5.56 1.25
CA THR A 254 -8.05 -5.23 1.32
C THR A 254 -8.64 -4.82 -0.03
N LEU A 255 -7.97 -3.99 -0.83
CA LEU A 255 -8.43 -3.61 -2.17
C LEU A 255 -8.40 -4.80 -3.12
N VAL A 256 -7.28 -5.53 -3.15
CA VAL A 256 -7.02 -6.56 -4.15
C VAL A 256 -7.33 -7.96 -3.60
N LYS A 257 -6.52 -8.47 -2.66
CA LYS A 257 -6.53 -9.91 -2.32
C LYS A 257 -7.87 -10.42 -1.81
N GLN A 258 -8.47 -9.71 -0.87
CA GLN A 258 -9.72 -10.12 -0.23
C GLN A 258 -10.90 -10.19 -1.20
N ARG A 259 -10.83 -9.52 -2.35
CA ARG A 259 -11.97 -9.46 -3.29
C ARG A 259 -11.70 -10.05 -4.65
N LEU A 260 -10.49 -9.90 -5.17
CA LEU A 260 -10.16 -10.30 -6.54
C LEU A 260 -9.40 -11.63 -6.59
N CYS A 261 -8.85 -12.11 -5.47
CA CYS A 261 -8.03 -13.31 -5.40
C CYS A 261 -8.65 -14.43 -4.54
N CYS A 262 -9.97 -14.48 -4.38
CA CYS A 262 -10.62 -15.63 -3.75
C CYS A 262 -10.57 -16.86 -4.67
N SER A 263 -10.84 -18.05 -4.10
CA SER A 263 -10.76 -19.31 -4.83
C SER A 263 -11.58 -19.30 -6.13
N GLY A 264 -10.94 -19.71 -7.23
CA GLY A 264 -11.55 -19.80 -8.56
C GLY A 264 -11.84 -18.46 -9.26
N MET A 265 -11.47 -17.33 -8.66
CA MET A 265 -11.68 -16.02 -9.28
C MET A 265 -10.64 -15.75 -10.37
N ARG A 266 -11.15 -15.31 -11.53
CA ARG A 266 -10.36 -14.75 -12.63
C ARG A 266 -11.12 -13.57 -13.20
N TRP A 267 -10.40 -12.55 -13.64
CA TRP A 267 -11.00 -11.28 -14.02
C TRP A 267 -10.62 -10.86 -15.43
N LYS A 268 -11.59 -10.22 -16.10
CA LYS A 268 -11.29 -9.36 -17.25
C LYS A 268 -10.86 -8.00 -16.73
N GLU A 269 -9.99 -7.33 -17.46
CA GLU A 269 -9.41 -6.03 -17.10
C GLU A 269 -10.48 -5.00 -16.68
N LYS A 270 -11.50 -4.79 -17.53
CA LYS A 270 -12.62 -3.88 -17.25
C LYS A 270 -13.29 -4.17 -15.90
N GLY A 271 -13.60 -5.44 -15.64
CA GLY A 271 -14.26 -5.85 -14.39
C GLY A 271 -13.37 -5.66 -13.16
N ALA A 272 -12.09 -5.98 -13.28
CA ALA A 272 -11.12 -5.75 -12.20
C ALA A 272 -10.98 -4.26 -11.89
N GLY A 273 -10.82 -3.42 -12.91
CA GLY A 273 -10.68 -1.96 -12.77
C GLY A 273 -11.89 -1.32 -12.10
N ILE A 274 -13.11 -1.70 -12.51
CA ILE A 274 -14.36 -1.24 -11.91
C ILE A 274 -14.42 -1.59 -10.41
N ILE A 275 -14.15 -2.84 -10.05
CA ILE A 275 -14.22 -3.28 -8.66
C ILE A 275 -13.16 -2.58 -7.82
N LEU A 276 -11.92 -2.44 -8.33
CA LEU A 276 -10.86 -1.73 -7.62
C LEU A 276 -11.21 -0.26 -7.37
N SER A 277 -11.77 0.42 -8.37
CA SER A 277 -12.19 1.83 -8.25
C SER A 277 -13.32 2.01 -7.23
N LEU A 278 -14.33 1.16 -7.28
CA LEU A 278 -15.42 1.16 -6.30
C LEU A 278 -14.91 0.86 -4.89
N ARG A 279 -13.99 -0.10 -4.73
CA ARG A 279 -13.42 -0.43 -3.41
C ARG A 279 -12.58 0.70 -2.84
N ALA A 280 -11.74 1.33 -3.65
CA ALA A 280 -10.97 2.50 -3.26
C ALA A 280 -11.87 3.62 -2.73
N LEU A 281 -12.98 3.88 -3.43
CA LEU A 281 -13.98 4.87 -3.04
C LEU A 281 -14.71 4.52 -1.73
N VAL A 282 -15.03 3.24 -1.51
CA VAL A 282 -15.73 2.77 -0.30
C VAL A 282 -14.79 2.72 0.92
N LEU A 283 -13.54 2.31 0.73
CA LEU A 283 -12.57 2.20 1.83
C LEU A 283 -12.01 3.57 2.23
N THR A 284 -11.98 4.53 1.32
CA THR A 284 -11.65 5.91 1.69
C THR A 284 -12.83 6.56 2.40
N LYS A 285 -12.68 6.82 3.70
CA LYS A 285 -13.72 7.40 4.55
C LYS A 285 -14.35 8.64 3.88
N GLU A 286 -15.68 8.72 3.90
CA GLU A 286 -16.52 9.78 3.30
C GLU A 286 -16.53 9.92 1.77
N ARG A 287 -15.60 9.32 1.01
CA ARG A 287 -15.64 9.45 -0.45
C ARG A 287 -16.87 8.81 -1.09
N TRP A 288 -17.34 7.69 -0.55
CA TRP A 288 -18.55 7.03 -1.05
C TRP A 288 -19.79 7.92 -0.92
N SER A 289 -20.00 8.54 0.25
CA SER A 289 -21.16 9.44 0.46
C SER A 289 -21.03 10.70 -0.39
N GLN A 290 -19.84 11.29 -0.48
CA GLN A 290 -19.61 12.47 -1.32
C GLN A 290 -19.79 12.17 -2.82
N PHE A 291 -19.41 10.98 -3.29
CA PHE A 291 -19.68 10.55 -4.66
C PHE A 291 -21.17 10.54 -4.96
N TRP A 292 -22.00 9.95 -4.09
CA TRP A 292 -23.45 9.95 -4.29
C TRP A 292 -24.06 11.34 -4.20
N ALA A 293 -23.58 12.19 -3.29
CA ALA A 293 -24.05 13.58 -3.20
C ALA A 293 -23.73 14.37 -4.49
N LYS A 294 -22.54 14.19 -5.06
CA LYS A 294 -22.19 14.77 -6.36
C LYS A 294 -23.02 14.17 -7.49
N LEU A 295 -23.25 12.85 -7.48
CA LEU A 295 -24.05 12.20 -8.50
C LEU A 295 -25.51 12.68 -8.47
N ASP A 296 -26.08 12.90 -7.28
CA ASP A 296 -27.41 13.49 -7.11
C ASP A 296 -27.46 14.94 -7.63
N GLN A 297 -26.42 15.72 -7.35
CA GLN A 297 -26.31 17.11 -7.78
C GLN A 297 -26.11 17.26 -9.30
N TYR A 298 -25.22 16.48 -9.90
CA TYR A 298 -24.79 16.64 -11.31
C TYR A 298 -25.45 15.65 -12.27
N GLY A 299 -26.16 14.64 -11.76
CA GLY A 299 -26.83 13.62 -12.54
C GLY A 299 -25.91 12.56 -13.14
N PHE A 300 -26.55 11.56 -13.74
CA PHE A 300 -25.89 10.51 -14.52
C PHE A 300 -25.70 11.00 -15.95
N PRO A 301 -24.47 11.15 -16.48
CA PRO A 301 -24.31 11.34 -17.92
C PRO A 301 -24.69 10.01 -18.59
N VAL A 302 -25.95 9.89 -18.99
CA VAL A 302 -26.35 8.86 -19.94
C VAL A 302 -26.05 9.46 -21.30
N GLU A 303 -24.87 9.17 -21.87
CA GLU A 303 -24.71 9.39 -23.30
C GLU A 303 -25.72 8.46 -24.03
N PRO A 304 -26.58 9.01 -24.90
CA PRO A 304 -27.60 8.24 -25.61
C PRO A 304 -27.00 7.21 -26.58
#